data_AF-A0A7S3C8N2-F1
#
_entry.id   AF-A0A7S3C8N2-F1
#
_cell.length_a   1.000
_cell.length_b   1.000
_cell.length_c   1.000
_cell.angle_alpha   90.00
_cell.angle_beta   90.00
_cell.angle_gamma   90.00
#
_symmetry.space_group_name_H-M   'P 1'
#
loop_
_entity.id
_entity.type
_entity.pdbx_description
1 polymer ?
#
loop_
_entity_poly.entity_id
_entity_poly.type
_entity_poly.pdbx_seq_one_letter_code
_entity_poly.pdbx_strand_id
1 'polypeptide(L)'
;MYSDDQQVPAEELQKTLFFFGGDTAKDDAPDLGWLVRAVKRELGAKATVVSFQSWPETQEEFVDYVFRYEREFDEGGRELWGGTDELGGPVAATRHYLSERMQATLDCLVCVGGGTISRSELSFALRGGALRRHRYVRAEVRKKRPGCSEYGPAHDWYLENWLGAPLE
;
A
#
# COMPACT_ATOMS: atom_id res chain seq x y z
N MET A 1 41.88 -33.34 0.91
CA MET A 1 41.71 -32.27 -0.10
C MET A 1 40.22 -32.15 -0.38
N TYR A 2 39.52 -31.33 0.39
CA TYR A 2 38.15 -30.90 0.04
C TYR A 2 38.33 -29.68 -0.86
N SER A 3 37.70 -29.71 -2.03
CA SER A 3 37.83 -28.66 -3.04
C SER A 3 37.23 -27.35 -2.53
N ASP A 4 38.07 -26.32 -2.54
CA ASP A 4 37.73 -24.91 -2.43
C ASP A 4 36.85 -24.49 -3.62
N ASP A 5 35.55 -24.73 -3.50
CA ASP A 5 34.53 -23.88 -4.11
C ASP A 5 33.49 -23.62 -3.03
N GLN A 6 33.92 -22.89 -2.01
CA GLN A 6 33.04 -22.23 -1.07
C GLN A 6 32.17 -21.25 -1.87
N GLN A 7 30.99 -21.72 -2.27
CA GLN A 7 29.90 -20.84 -2.65
C GLN A 7 29.78 -19.81 -1.53
N VAL A 8 29.97 -18.55 -1.90
CA VAL A 8 29.66 -17.38 -1.08
C VAL A 8 28.39 -17.71 -0.31
N PRO A 9 28.38 -17.71 1.04
CA PRO A 9 27.14 -17.89 1.78
C PRO A 9 26.23 -16.82 1.21
N ALA A 10 25.13 -17.24 0.56
CA ALA A 10 24.13 -16.30 0.11
C ALA A 10 23.73 -15.55 1.38
N GLU A 11 24.27 -14.34 1.58
CA GLU A 11 23.80 -13.39 2.58
C GLU A 11 22.30 -13.55 2.56
N GLU A 12 21.71 -13.99 3.67
CA GLU A 12 20.28 -14.30 3.75
C GLU A 12 19.54 -13.13 3.14
N LEU A 13 19.14 -13.27 1.87
CA LEU A 13 18.61 -12.15 1.11
C LEU A 13 17.33 -11.79 1.82
N GLN A 14 17.34 -10.67 2.54
CA GLN A 14 16.21 -10.28 3.36
C GLN A 14 15.05 -10.02 2.40
N LYS A 15 14.18 -11.03 2.27
CA LYS A 15 13.06 -10.98 1.34
C LYS A 15 12.07 -9.94 1.87
N THR A 16 11.74 -8.99 1.01
CA THR A 16 10.76 -7.96 1.32
C THR A 16 9.39 -8.42 0.84
N LEU A 17 8.40 -8.36 1.72
CA LEU A 17 7.02 -8.69 1.41
C LEU A 17 6.23 -7.39 1.21
N PHE A 18 5.62 -7.24 0.03
CA PHE A 18 4.81 -6.09 -0.34
C PHE A 18 3.33 -6.47 -0.36
N PHE A 19 2.49 -5.60 0.21
CA PHE A 19 1.04 -5.72 0.21
C PHE A 19 0.42 -4.52 -0.50
N PHE A 20 -0.57 -4.74 -1.37
CA PHE A 20 -1.31 -3.64 -2.01
C PHE A 20 -2.73 -4.06 -2.44
N GLY A 21 -3.58 -3.08 -2.74
CA GLY A 21 -5.00 -3.24 -3.08
C GLY A 21 -5.29 -3.81 -4.48
N GLY A 22 -4.26 -4.22 -5.22
CA GLY A 22 -4.42 -4.95 -6.48
C GLY A 22 -4.65 -4.14 -7.74
N ASP A 23 -4.40 -2.83 -7.72
CA ASP A 23 -4.42 -2.00 -8.93
C ASP A 23 -3.67 -2.66 -10.11
N THR A 24 -4.30 -2.71 -11.28
CA THR A 24 -3.69 -3.22 -12.52
C THR A 24 -2.52 -2.35 -12.96
N ALA A 25 -1.43 -2.94 -13.47
CA ALA A 25 -0.26 -2.18 -13.90
C ALA A 25 -0.39 -1.69 -15.35
N LYS A 26 -0.71 -0.40 -15.52
CA LYS A 26 -0.91 0.22 -16.83
C LYS A 26 0.27 1.09 -17.23
N ASP A 27 0.90 0.80 -18.37
CA ASP A 27 2.05 1.58 -18.87
C ASP A 27 1.66 2.96 -19.41
N ASP A 28 0.48 3.08 -20.01
CA ASP A 28 -0.05 4.31 -20.58
C ASP A 28 -0.67 5.24 -19.52
N ALA A 29 -0.96 4.72 -18.33
CA ALA A 29 -1.48 5.46 -17.20
C ALA A 29 -0.91 4.91 -15.87
N PRO A 30 0.37 5.18 -15.55
CA PRO A 30 1.03 4.65 -14.36
C PRO A 30 0.26 4.95 -13.07
N ASP A 31 0.10 3.93 -12.24
CA ASP A 31 -0.57 3.95 -10.93
C ASP A 31 0.18 3.05 -9.94
N LEU A 32 -0.48 2.70 -8.82
CA LEU A 32 0.12 1.85 -7.79
C LEU A 32 0.51 0.47 -8.35
N GLY A 33 -0.29 -0.11 -9.23
CA GLY A 33 0.03 -1.39 -9.87
C GLY A 33 1.30 -1.30 -10.68
N TRP A 34 1.43 -0.24 -11.49
CA TRP A 34 2.64 0.02 -12.26
C TRP A 34 3.88 0.15 -11.37
N LEU A 35 3.75 0.89 -10.26
CA LEU A 35 4.85 1.08 -9.31
C LEU A 35 5.28 -0.24 -8.67
N VAL A 36 4.33 -1.07 -8.21
CA VAL A 36 4.63 -2.38 -7.61
C VAL A 36 5.33 -3.28 -8.63
N ARG A 37 4.89 -3.27 -9.90
CA ARG A 37 5.56 -3.99 -10.99
C ARG A 37 7.00 -3.53 -11.20
N ALA A 38 7.22 -2.22 -11.21
CA ALA A 38 8.57 -1.64 -11.34
C ALA A 38 9.48 -2.05 -10.17
N VAL A 39 8.98 -1.99 -8.93
CA VAL A 39 9.71 -2.43 -7.73
C VAL A 39 10.05 -3.92 -7.79
N LYS A 40 9.08 -4.77 -8.16
CA LYS A 40 9.29 -6.22 -8.31
C LYS A 40 10.34 -6.53 -9.37
N ARG A 41 10.33 -5.81 -10.50
CA ARG A 41 11.34 -5.96 -11.56
C ARG A 41 12.74 -5.59 -11.08
N GLU A 42 12.87 -4.51 -10.32
CA GLU A 42 14.15 -4.04 -9.77
C GLU A 42 14.70 -4.99 -8.71
N LEU A 43 13.86 -5.46 -7.79
CA LEU A 43 14.27 -6.31 -6.67
C LEU A 43 14.33 -7.81 -7.02
N GLY A 44 13.66 -8.23 -8.10
CA GLY A 44 13.61 -9.61 -8.56
C GLY A 44 13.11 -10.57 -7.47
N ALA A 45 13.88 -11.63 -7.23
CA ALA A 45 13.57 -12.66 -6.23
C ALA A 45 13.63 -12.16 -4.77
N LYS A 46 14.08 -10.92 -4.52
CA LYS A 46 14.11 -10.30 -3.20
C LYS A 46 12.77 -9.68 -2.80
N ALA A 47 11.84 -9.50 -3.74
CA ALA A 47 10.51 -9.00 -3.47
C ALA A 47 9.49 -10.12 -3.63
N THR A 48 8.60 -10.28 -2.65
CA THR A 48 7.37 -11.07 -2.76
C THR A 48 6.20 -10.10 -2.72
N VAL A 49 5.29 -10.18 -3.70
CA VAL A 49 4.15 -9.28 -3.87
C VAL A 49 2.87 -10.06 -3.60
N VAL A 50 2.09 -9.54 -2.67
CA VAL A 50 0.77 -10.05 -2.31
C VAL A 50 -0.26 -8.98 -2.64
N SER A 51 -1.24 -9.36 -3.43
CA SER A 51 -2.34 -8.49 -3.84
C SER A 51 -3.63 -8.85 -3.13
N PHE A 52 -4.36 -7.86 -2.62
CA PHE A 52 -5.69 -8.03 -2.05
C PHE A 52 -6.73 -7.62 -3.08
N GLN A 53 -7.59 -8.55 -3.51
CA GLN A 53 -8.53 -8.32 -4.60
C GLN A 53 -9.93 -8.90 -4.30
N SER A 54 -10.97 -8.15 -4.66
CA SER A 54 -12.38 -8.58 -4.54
C SER A 54 -13.01 -9.04 -5.86
N TRP A 55 -12.37 -8.76 -6.99
CA TRP A 55 -12.77 -9.22 -8.32
C TRP A 55 -12.12 -10.57 -8.64
N PRO A 56 -12.58 -11.35 -9.64
CA PRO A 56 -12.04 -12.69 -9.94
C PRO A 56 -10.79 -12.68 -10.84
N GLU A 57 -10.54 -11.63 -11.61
CA GLU A 57 -9.42 -11.59 -12.55
C GLU A 57 -8.10 -11.33 -11.79
N THR A 58 -7.21 -12.32 -11.75
CA THR A 58 -5.82 -12.08 -11.38
C THR A 58 -5.16 -11.40 -12.56
N GLN A 59 -4.93 -10.10 -12.45
CA GLN A 59 -4.13 -9.42 -13.43
C GLN A 59 -2.71 -9.32 -12.88
N GLU A 60 -1.78 -9.95 -13.61
CA GLU A 60 -0.37 -9.58 -13.79
C GLU A 60 0.68 -10.52 -13.19
N GLU A 61 1.68 -10.84 -14.02
CA GLU A 61 2.79 -11.78 -13.76
C GLU A 61 3.70 -11.35 -12.61
N PHE A 62 3.61 -10.11 -12.14
CA PHE A 62 4.43 -9.59 -11.04
C PHE A 62 3.87 -9.88 -9.64
N VAL A 63 2.64 -10.39 -9.55
CA VAL A 63 1.98 -10.73 -8.28
C VAL A 63 2.25 -12.20 -7.95
N ASP A 64 2.92 -12.48 -6.83
CA ASP A 64 3.23 -13.85 -6.41
C ASP A 64 2.04 -14.54 -5.74
N TYR A 65 1.23 -13.78 -4.99
CA TYR A 65 0.05 -14.31 -4.30
C TYR A 65 -1.12 -13.34 -4.39
N VAL A 66 -2.33 -13.89 -4.50
CA VAL A 66 -3.58 -13.13 -4.43
C VAL A 66 -4.38 -13.58 -3.22
N PHE A 67 -4.68 -12.63 -2.34
CA PHE A 67 -5.66 -12.78 -1.28
C PHE A 67 -7.02 -12.32 -1.80
N ARG A 68 -7.95 -13.25 -1.96
CA ARG A 68 -9.32 -12.97 -2.38
C ARG A 68 -10.20 -12.65 -1.16
N TYR A 69 -10.99 -11.59 -1.26
CA TYR A 69 -11.96 -11.21 -0.24
C TYR A 69 -13.33 -10.90 -0.85
N GLU A 70 -14.37 -10.93 -0.04
CA GLU A 70 -15.73 -10.64 -0.49
C GLU A 70 -15.88 -9.15 -0.83
N ARG A 71 -16.63 -8.85 -1.89
CA ARG A 71 -16.93 -7.46 -2.27
C ARG A 71 -17.76 -6.80 -1.18
N GLU A 72 -17.37 -5.59 -0.80
CA GLU A 72 -18.09 -4.78 0.19
C GLU A 72 -18.76 -3.60 -0.50
N PHE A 73 -19.94 -3.22 -0.01
CA PHE A 73 -20.74 -2.12 -0.55
C PHE A 73 -21.20 -1.21 0.59
N ASP A 74 -21.28 0.09 0.33
CA ASP A 74 -21.92 1.03 1.25
C ASP A 74 -23.46 0.90 1.21
N GLU A 75 -24.14 1.65 2.08
CA GLU A 75 -25.61 1.65 2.15
C GLU A 75 -26.28 2.11 0.83
N GLY A 76 -25.57 2.87 0.00
CA GLY A 76 -26.01 3.30 -1.32
C GLY A 76 -25.77 2.28 -2.43
N GLY A 77 -25.23 1.10 -2.10
CA GLY A 77 -24.89 0.05 -3.06
C GLY A 77 -23.63 0.33 -3.87
N ARG A 78 -22.82 1.32 -3.48
CA ARG A 78 -21.53 1.59 -4.12
C ARG A 78 -20.46 0.69 -3.52
N GLU A 79 -19.65 0.08 -4.40
CA GLU A 79 -18.54 -0.76 -3.98
C GLU A 79 -17.45 0.01 -3.23
N LEU A 80 -17.01 -0.58 -2.12
CA LEU A 80 -15.91 -0.14 -1.30
C LEU A 80 -14.63 -0.87 -1.73
N TRP A 81 -13.59 -0.08 -2.04
CA TRP A 81 -12.29 -0.60 -2.50
C TRP A 81 -11.25 -0.58 -1.38
N GLY A 82 -11.41 0.32 -0.41
CA GLY A 82 -10.52 0.54 0.72
C GLY A 82 -10.92 1.79 1.50
N GLY A 83 -10.16 2.12 2.54
CA GLY A 83 -10.42 3.21 3.47
C GLY A 83 -11.07 2.76 4.77
N THR A 84 -11.81 3.67 5.39
CA THR A 84 -12.58 3.41 6.61
C THR A 84 -14.05 3.81 6.45
N ASP A 85 -14.93 3.15 7.19
CA ASP A 85 -16.34 3.50 7.30
C ASP A 85 -16.58 4.73 8.20
N GLU A 86 -17.85 5.08 8.41
CA GLU A 86 -18.28 6.21 9.25
C GLU A 86 -17.94 6.03 10.74
N LEU A 87 -17.80 4.79 11.20
CA LEU A 87 -17.40 4.44 12.56
C LEU A 87 -15.87 4.43 12.72
N GLY A 88 -15.13 4.63 11.63
CA GLY A 88 -13.67 4.62 11.60
C GLY A 88 -13.07 3.22 11.48
N GLY A 89 -13.88 2.19 11.24
CA GLY A 89 -13.43 0.82 11.01
C GLY A 89 -12.90 0.62 9.58
N PRO A 90 -11.87 -0.22 9.35
CA PRO A 90 -11.33 -0.44 8.02
C PRO A 90 -12.27 -1.32 7.17
N VAL A 91 -12.36 -1.01 5.88
CA VAL A 91 -13.25 -1.69 4.93
C VAL A 91 -12.48 -2.28 3.75
N ALA A 92 -13.06 -3.29 3.10
CA ALA A 92 -12.52 -3.92 1.89
C ALA A 92 -11.04 -4.32 2.06
N ALA A 93 -10.18 -4.03 1.08
CA ALA A 93 -8.77 -4.44 1.12
C ALA A 93 -8.05 -3.93 2.39
N THR A 94 -8.37 -2.70 2.84
CA THR A 94 -7.79 -2.08 4.05
C THR A 94 -8.01 -2.92 5.30
N ARG A 95 -9.17 -3.58 5.43
CA ARG A 95 -9.46 -4.46 6.57
C ARG A 95 -8.45 -5.58 6.69
N HIS A 96 -7.92 -6.06 5.58
CA HIS A 96 -6.98 -7.16 5.56
C HIS A 96 -5.56 -6.66 5.81
N TYR A 97 -5.04 -5.79 4.96
CA TYR A 97 -3.62 -5.41 5.00
C TYR A 97 -3.29 -4.32 6.04
N LEU A 98 -4.28 -3.60 6.58
CA LEU A 98 -4.12 -2.69 7.73
C LEU A 98 -4.90 -3.16 8.96
N SER A 99 -5.31 -4.44 9.08
CA SER A 99 -5.83 -4.94 10.36
C SER A 99 -4.88 -4.69 11.53
N GLU A 100 -5.38 -4.62 12.77
CA GLU A 100 -4.54 -4.47 13.97
C GLU A 100 -3.41 -5.51 14.01
N ARG A 101 -3.73 -6.77 13.64
CA ARG A 101 -2.74 -7.85 13.54
C ARG A 101 -1.66 -7.56 12.51
N MET A 102 -2.02 -7.02 11.34
CA MET A 102 -1.05 -6.65 10.32
C MET A 102 -0.24 -5.43 10.72
N GLN A 103 -0.85 -4.40 11.31
CA GLN A 103 -0.13 -3.23 11.79
C GLN A 103 0.93 -3.58 12.83
N ALA A 104 0.71 -4.62 13.64
CA ALA A 104 1.70 -5.13 14.59
C ALA A 104 2.91 -5.83 13.92
N THR A 105 2.81 -6.22 12.65
CA THR A 105 3.86 -6.95 11.91
C THR A 105 4.47 -6.16 10.76
N LEU A 106 3.81 -5.11 10.29
CA LEU A 106 4.31 -4.25 9.21
C LEU A 106 5.55 -3.46 9.66
N ASP A 107 6.65 -3.59 8.93
CA ASP A 107 7.84 -2.75 9.17
C ASP A 107 7.59 -1.29 8.74
N CYS A 108 6.89 -1.08 7.63
CA CYS A 108 6.70 0.23 7.04
C CYS A 108 5.40 0.31 6.22
N LEU A 109 4.70 1.46 6.30
CA LEU A 109 3.64 1.84 5.34
C LEU A 109 4.19 2.85 4.35
N VAL A 110 3.98 2.60 3.05
CA VAL A 110 4.29 3.56 2.00
C VAL A 110 2.99 4.05 1.38
N CYS A 111 2.73 5.35 1.51
CA CYS A 111 1.66 6.03 0.81
C CYS A 111 2.18 6.66 -0.46
N VAL A 112 1.50 6.46 -1.59
CA VAL A 112 1.80 7.14 -2.85
C VAL A 112 0.55 7.89 -3.31
N GLY A 113 0.69 9.20 -3.55
CA GLY A 113 -0.41 10.06 -4.00
C GLY A 113 -1.27 10.62 -2.86
N GLY A 114 -2.44 11.16 -3.18
CA GLY A 114 -3.24 11.88 -2.19
C GLY A 114 -4.75 11.76 -2.29
N GLY A 115 -5.26 10.62 -2.76
CA GLY A 115 -6.69 10.35 -2.79
C GLY A 115 -7.34 10.28 -1.39
N THR A 116 -8.68 10.35 -1.36
CA THR A 116 -9.46 10.24 -0.11
C THR A 116 -9.24 8.90 0.60
N ILE A 117 -9.17 7.79 -0.16
CA ILE A 117 -8.91 6.46 0.38
C ILE A 117 -7.54 6.42 1.06
N SER A 118 -6.49 6.88 0.38
CA SER A 118 -5.14 6.97 0.94
C SER A 118 -5.10 7.81 2.21
N ARG A 119 -5.80 8.96 2.24
CA ARG A 119 -5.93 9.77 3.48
C ARG A 119 -6.55 8.95 4.61
N SER A 120 -7.64 8.24 4.33
CA SER A 120 -8.35 7.42 5.30
C SER A 120 -7.46 6.31 5.86
N GLU A 121 -6.76 5.59 4.98
CA GLU A 121 -5.85 4.50 5.33
C GLU A 121 -4.67 4.98 6.16
N LEU A 122 -4.06 6.10 5.78
CA LEU A 122 -2.95 6.68 6.55
C LEU A 122 -3.42 7.16 7.90
N SER A 123 -4.54 7.88 7.95
CA SER A 123 -5.09 8.34 9.22
C SER A 123 -5.44 7.15 10.12
N PHE A 124 -5.95 6.06 9.57
CA PHE A 124 -6.28 4.86 10.33
C PHE A 124 -5.02 4.18 10.87
N ALA A 125 -4.03 3.91 10.01
CA ALA A 125 -2.79 3.25 10.40
C ALA A 125 -1.98 4.05 11.44
N LEU A 126 -2.02 5.38 11.36
CA LEU A 126 -1.20 6.23 12.22
C LEU A 126 -1.89 6.61 13.54
N ARG A 127 -3.22 6.54 13.63
CA ARG A 127 -3.95 6.78 14.90
C ARG A 127 -3.64 5.74 15.96
N GLY A 128 -3.38 4.49 15.56
CA GLY A 128 -3.16 3.38 16.49
C GLY A 128 -1.76 3.34 17.12
N GLY A 129 -0.79 4.13 16.62
CA GLY A 129 0.59 4.18 17.13
C GLY A 129 1.41 2.89 16.97
N ALA A 130 0.81 1.80 16.49
CA ALA A 130 1.47 0.51 16.31
C ALA A 130 2.50 0.54 15.18
N LEU A 131 2.21 1.29 14.12
CA LEU A 131 3.09 1.41 12.96
C LEU A 131 4.17 2.49 13.21
N ARG A 132 5.42 2.04 13.35
CA ARG A 132 6.56 2.92 13.70
C ARG A 132 7.20 3.64 12.53
N ARG A 133 7.05 3.12 11.31
CA ARG A 133 7.63 3.72 10.11
C ARG A 133 6.57 3.91 9.05
N HIS A 134 6.55 5.11 8.51
CA HIS A 134 5.78 5.42 7.32
C HIS A 134 6.59 6.32 6.40
N ARG A 135 6.25 6.26 5.12
CA ARG A 135 6.77 7.13 4.06
C ARG A 135 5.61 7.64 3.23
N TYR A 136 5.63 8.93 2.97
CA TYR A 136 4.69 9.57 2.07
C TYR A 136 5.42 10.01 0.82
N VAL A 137 4.99 9.50 -0.33
CA VAL A 137 5.48 9.88 -1.64
C VAL A 137 4.43 10.75 -2.31
N ARG A 138 4.77 12.02 -2.47
CA ARG A 138 3.91 13.01 -3.12
C ARG A 138 3.73 12.65 -4.60
N ALA A 139 2.48 12.56 -5.04
CA ALA A 139 2.12 12.42 -6.45
C ALA A 139 0.86 13.25 -6.74
N GLU A 140 0.79 13.85 -7.93
CA GLU A 140 -0.39 14.63 -8.34
C GLU A 140 -1.64 13.76 -8.41
N VAL A 141 -2.77 14.31 -7.95
CA VAL A 141 -4.05 13.60 -8.09
C VAL A 141 -4.60 13.72 -9.49
N ARG A 142 -5.04 12.59 -10.07
CA ARG A 142 -5.73 12.56 -11.36
C ARG A 142 -7.01 13.41 -11.35
N LYS A 143 -7.72 13.43 -10.22
CA LYS A 143 -8.97 14.18 -10.04
C LYS A 143 -8.76 15.29 -9.00
N LYS A 144 -8.49 16.50 -9.48
CA LYS A 144 -8.39 17.70 -8.64
C LYS A 144 -9.74 17.96 -7.97
N ARG A 145 -9.72 18.31 -6.69
CA ARG A 145 -10.93 18.64 -5.91
C ARG A 145 -10.86 20.11 -5.48
N PRO A 146 -11.97 20.86 -5.52
CA PRO A 146 -12.01 22.22 -4.99
C PRO A 146 -11.55 22.24 -3.53
N GLY A 147 -10.63 23.16 -3.20
CA GLY A 147 -10.10 23.32 -1.85
C GLY A 147 -9.01 22.33 -1.42
N CYS A 148 -8.55 21.44 -2.31
CA CYS A 148 -7.35 20.62 -2.07
C CYS A 148 -6.16 21.15 -2.87
N SER A 149 -4.94 20.85 -2.41
CA SER A 149 -3.74 21.08 -3.24
C SER A 149 -3.77 20.22 -4.51
N GLU A 150 -2.83 20.48 -5.43
CA GLU A 150 -2.62 19.66 -6.63
C GLU A 150 -2.27 18.20 -6.34
N TYR A 151 -1.86 17.91 -5.10
CA TYR A 151 -1.52 16.57 -4.61
C TYR A 151 -2.65 15.92 -3.79
N GLY A 152 -3.76 16.62 -3.57
CA GLY A 152 -4.99 16.07 -3.02
C GLY A 152 -5.04 15.94 -1.48
N PRO A 153 -6.19 15.50 -0.95
CA PRO A 153 -6.50 15.55 0.48
C PRO A 153 -5.56 14.73 1.39
N ALA A 154 -4.95 13.64 0.92
CA ALA A 154 -3.99 12.92 1.78
C ALA A 154 -2.69 13.71 1.95
N HIS A 155 -2.27 14.45 0.91
CA HIS A 155 -1.09 15.30 0.99
C HIS A 155 -1.31 16.41 2.02
N ASP A 156 -2.42 17.12 1.89
CA ASP A 156 -2.79 18.25 2.75
C ASP A 156 -2.83 17.79 4.21
N TRP A 157 -3.52 16.68 4.47
CA TRP A 157 -3.59 16.07 5.81
C TRP A 157 -2.22 15.66 6.34
N TYR A 158 -1.37 15.04 5.50
CA TYR A 158 -0.05 14.56 5.92
C TYR A 158 0.88 15.73 6.29
N LEU A 159 0.82 16.84 5.55
CA LEU A 159 1.58 18.05 5.89
C LEU A 159 1.14 18.63 7.24
N GLU A 160 -0.18 18.77 7.45
CA GLU A 160 -0.74 19.33 8.68
C GLU A 160 -0.41 18.52 9.94
N ASN A 161 -0.36 17.19 9.83
CA ASN A 161 -0.29 16.30 10.99
C ASN A 161 1.10 15.72 11.25
N TRP A 162 1.98 15.63 10.24
CA TRP A 162 3.23 14.87 10.34
C TRP A 162 4.47 15.61 9.88
N LEU A 163 4.38 16.52 8.91
CA LEU A 163 5.53 17.34 8.49
C LEU A 163 5.53 18.72 9.16
N GLY A 164 4.40 19.15 9.74
CA GLY A 164 4.27 20.36 10.55
C GLY A 164 4.46 20.15 12.07
N ALA A 165 4.56 18.90 12.54
CA ALA A 165 4.97 18.62 13.91
C ALA A 165 6.49 18.82 14.01
N PRO A 166 7.02 19.54 15.02
CA PRO A 166 8.46 19.58 15.25
C PRO A 166 8.96 18.14 15.37
N LEU A 167 9.97 17.80 14.58
CA LEU A 167 10.73 16.56 14.75
C LEU A 167 11.35 16.62 16.15
N GLU A 168 10.77 15.90 17.12
CA GLU A 168 11.41 15.64 18.41
C GLU A 168 12.48 14.55 18.28
#